data_AF-A0A6N9SYJ5-F1
#
_entry.id   AF-A0A6N9SYJ5-F1
#
_cell.length_a   1.000
_cell.length_b   1.000
_cell.length_c   1.000
_cell.angle_alpha   90.00
_cell.angle_beta   90.00
_cell.angle_gamma   90.00
#
_symmetry.space_group_name_H-M   'P 1'
#
loop_
_entity.id
_entity.type
_entity.pdbx_description
1 polymer ?
#
loop_
_entity_poly.entity_id
_entity_poly.type
_entity_poly.pdbx_seq_one_letter_code
_entity_poly.pdbx_strand_id
1 'polypeptide(L)'
;MAAADPDLVEQLRPVRLPPGFDAFDWHGALAIFSLALLAGLVLALMLRALTAPRRSLAAEAKDGLDTARGLSPAERFVRQAAIVAALKRDAEAKGKRGELAYARLAAIRAGIDAELYRPHPALDSDALDAAILGAIGKGERR
;
A
#
# COMPACT_ATOMS: atom_id res chain seq x y z
N MET A 1 75.66 31.76 14.87
CA MET A 1 74.69 30.66 15.01
C MET A 1 74.14 30.72 16.43
N ALA A 2 72.94 31.26 16.62
CA ALA A 2 72.30 31.28 17.92
C ALA A 2 71.71 29.89 18.18
N ALA A 3 72.14 29.24 19.27
CA ALA A 3 71.57 27.99 19.72
C ALA A 3 70.12 28.25 20.16
N ALA A 4 69.17 27.48 19.65
CA ALA A 4 67.78 27.55 20.11
C ALA A 4 67.74 27.21 21.61
N ASP A 5 67.08 28.08 22.37
CA ASP A 5 66.92 27.95 23.82
C ASP A 5 66.18 26.63 24.14
N PRO A 6 66.78 25.69 24.88
CA PRO A 6 66.19 24.36 25.12
C PRO A 6 64.82 24.42 25.80
N ASP A 7 64.56 25.44 26.62
CA ASP A 7 63.30 25.62 27.33
C ASP A 7 62.13 25.97 26.39
N LEU A 8 62.42 26.64 25.26
CA LEU A 8 61.41 26.97 24.23
C LEU A 8 61.00 25.73 23.41
N VAL A 9 61.92 24.77 23.22
CA VAL A 9 61.65 23.51 22.52
C VAL A 9 60.73 22.60 23.35
N GLU A 10 60.81 22.69 24.67
CA GLU A 10 59.96 21.90 25.58
C GLU A 10 58.51 22.41 25.64
N GLN A 11 58.30 23.72 25.49
CA GLN A 11 56.97 24.34 25.42
C GLN A 11 56.27 24.15 24.06
N LEU A 12 57.04 23.88 23.00
CA LEU A 12 56.54 23.56 21.66
C LEU A 12 56.21 22.08 21.47
N ARG A 13 56.25 21.27 22.54
CA ARG A 13 55.84 19.86 22.45
C ARG A 13 54.40 19.80 21.92
N PRO A 14 54.17 19.16 20.76
CA PRO A 14 52.84 19.08 20.20
C PRO A 14 51.92 18.43 21.22
N VAL A 15 50.84 19.12 21.58
CA VAL A 15 49.78 18.57 22.44
C VAL A 15 49.27 17.32 21.75
N ARG A 16 49.75 16.16 22.20
CA ARG A 16 49.31 14.88 21.66
C ARG A 16 47.87 14.71 22.10
N LEU A 17 46.94 14.81 21.15
CA LEU A 17 45.54 14.51 21.44
C LEU A 17 45.46 13.06 21.97
N PRO A 18 44.61 12.81 22.97
CA PRO A 18 44.40 11.46 23.48
C PRO A 18 44.02 10.52 22.34
N PRO A 19 44.51 9.26 22.35
CA PRO A 19 44.15 8.27 21.34
C PRO A 19 42.61 8.11 21.31
N GLY A 20 42.00 8.38 20.15
CA GLY A 20 40.55 8.34 19.96
C GLY A 20 39.90 9.68 19.60
N PHE A 21 40.60 10.82 19.70
CA PHE A 21 40.08 12.12 19.26
C PHE A 21 40.01 12.27 17.72
N ASP A 22 40.78 11.48 16.97
CA ASP A 22 40.69 11.38 15.50
C ASP A 22 39.36 10.75 15.02
N ALA A 23 38.60 10.12 15.92
CA ALA A 23 37.30 9.53 15.58
C ALA A 23 36.21 10.59 15.31
N PHE A 24 36.47 11.85 15.64
CA PHE A 24 35.56 13.00 15.45
C PHE A 24 35.92 13.81 14.20
N ASP A 25 36.24 13.13 13.09
CA ASP A 25 36.41 13.76 11.79
C ASP A 25 35.04 14.06 11.14
N TRP A 26 34.97 15.11 10.31
CA TRP A 26 33.76 15.50 9.57
C TRP A 26 33.24 14.34 8.70
N HIS A 27 34.13 13.50 8.18
CA HIS A 27 33.77 12.27 7.47
C HIS A 27 32.99 11.28 8.36
N GLY A 28 33.37 11.15 9.63
CA GLY A 28 32.67 10.32 10.61
C GLY A 28 31.27 10.85 10.92
N ALA A 29 31.15 12.17 11.11
CA ALA A 29 29.85 12.82 11.29
C ALA A 29 28.93 12.62 10.07
N LEU A 30 29.46 12.76 8.85
CA LEU A 30 28.71 12.54 7.61
C LEU A 30 28.30 11.08 7.43
N ALA A 31 29.17 10.13 7.82
CA ALA A 31 28.85 8.70 7.79
C ALA A 31 27.72 8.35 8.77
N ILE A 32 27.78 8.85 10.00
CA ILE A 32 26.72 8.65 11.00
C ILE A 32 25.40 9.29 10.53
N PHE A 33 25.47 10.49 9.95
CA PHE A 33 24.29 11.19 9.45
C PHE A 33 23.63 10.43 8.28
N SER A 34 24.42 9.98 7.30
CA SER A 34 23.89 9.20 6.18
C SER A 34 23.31 7.86 6.64
N LEU A 35 23.93 7.20 7.63
CA LEU A 35 23.40 5.99 8.24
C LEU A 35 22.07 6.24 8.97
N ALA A 36 21.96 7.34 9.71
CA ALA A 36 20.73 7.74 10.39
C ALA A 36 19.60 8.04 9.40
N LEU A 37 19.90 8.70 8.28
CA LEU A 37 18.93 8.92 7.20
C LEU A 37 18.47 7.60 6.58
N LEU A 38 19.40 6.68 6.32
CA LEU A 38 19.08 5.34 5.79
C LEU A 38 18.18 4.56 6.76
N ALA A 39 18.53 4.56 8.05
CA ALA A 39 17.73 3.93 9.09
C ALA A 39 16.33 4.56 9.20
N GLY A 40 16.25 5.89 9.16
CA GLY A 40 14.99 6.64 9.16
C GLY A 40 14.12 6.33 7.94
N LEU A 41 14.71 6.21 6.75
CA LEU A 41 14.01 5.85 5.53
C LEU A 41 13.47 4.42 5.59
N VAL A 42 14.30 3.47 6.05
CA VAL A 42 13.88 2.07 6.23
C VAL A 42 12.71 2.00 7.22
N LEU A 43 12.81 2.70 8.36
CA LEU A 43 11.74 2.75 9.35
C LEU A 43 10.47 3.40 8.78
N ALA A 44 10.58 4.49 8.03
CA ALA A 44 9.45 5.15 7.39
C ALA A 44 8.76 4.24 6.36
N LEU A 45 9.52 3.45 5.59
CA LEU A 45 8.96 2.47 4.65
C LEU A 45 8.27 1.31 5.38
N MET A 46 8.86 0.79 6.45
CA MET A 46 8.22 -0.23 7.29
C MET A 46 6.94 0.30 7.91
N LEU A 47 6.98 1.50 8.48
CA LEU A 47 5.81 2.15 9.04
C LEU A 47 4.76 2.34 7.95
N ARG A 48 5.11 2.87 6.77
CA ARG A 48 4.17 3.03 5.66
C ARG A 48 3.56 1.69 5.23
N ALA A 49 4.32 0.60 5.20
CA ALA A 49 3.77 -0.71 4.88
C ALA A 49 2.80 -1.21 5.97
N LEU A 50 3.08 -0.92 7.24
CA LEU A 50 2.27 -1.31 8.39
C LEU A 50 1.05 -0.39 8.63
N THR A 51 1.17 0.90 8.30
CA THR A 51 0.19 1.96 8.59
C THR A 51 -0.54 2.47 7.35
N ALA A 52 -0.17 2.01 6.14
CA ALA A 52 -0.92 2.33 4.94
C ALA A 52 -2.40 1.95 5.18
N PRO A 53 -3.33 2.93 5.12
CA PRO A 53 -4.73 2.63 5.25
C PRO A 53 -5.09 1.70 4.09
N ARG A 54 -5.45 0.46 4.42
CA ARG A 54 -6.00 -0.46 3.42
C ARG A 54 -7.23 0.22 2.82
N ARG A 55 -7.16 0.56 1.53
CA ARG A 55 -8.34 1.00 0.78
C ARG A 55 -9.42 -0.06 0.97
N SER A 56 -10.63 0.36 1.31
CA SER A 56 -11.73 -0.58 1.47
C SER A 56 -11.98 -1.24 0.11
N LEU A 57 -12.15 -2.56 0.09
CA LEU A 57 -12.51 -3.29 -1.13
C LEU A 57 -13.79 -2.75 -1.79
N ALA A 58 -14.67 -2.12 -0.99
CA ALA A 58 -15.83 -1.40 -1.48
C ALA A 58 -15.46 -0.19 -2.35
N ALA A 59 -14.46 0.60 -1.93
CA ALA A 59 -13.97 1.74 -2.70
C ALA A 59 -13.26 1.28 -3.98
N GLU A 60 -12.44 0.22 -3.88
CA GLU A 60 -11.77 -0.35 -5.06
C GLU A 60 -12.75 -0.95 -6.07
N ALA A 61 -13.80 -1.62 -5.59
CA ALA A 61 -14.88 -2.11 -6.45
C ALA A 61 -15.60 -0.95 -7.13
N LYS A 62 -15.91 0.14 -6.40
CA LYS A 62 -16.55 1.32 -6.98
C LYS A 62 -15.70 1.96 -8.09
N ASP A 63 -14.43 2.25 -7.81
CA ASP A 63 -13.50 2.81 -8.80
C ASP A 63 -13.37 1.87 -10.01
N GLY A 64 -13.34 0.55 -9.77
CA GLY A 64 -13.30 -0.47 -10.81
C GLY A 64 -14.54 -0.49 -11.71
N LEU A 65 -15.74 -0.31 -11.14
CA LEU A 65 -17.00 -0.22 -11.90
C LEU A 65 -17.10 1.10 -12.67
N ASP A 66 -16.69 2.22 -12.05
CA ASP A 66 -16.68 3.54 -12.70
C ASP A 66 -15.74 3.55 -13.92
N THR A 67 -14.56 2.92 -13.80
CA THR A 67 -13.63 2.75 -14.92
C THR A 67 -14.23 1.84 -16.02
N ALA A 68 -15.01 0.83 -15.64
CA ALA A 68 -15.61 -0.11 -16.58
C ALA A 68 -16.72 0.52 -17.44
N ARG A 69 -17.26 1.69 -17.06
CA ARG A 69 -18.27 2.41 -17.86
C ARG A 69 -17.76 2.88 -19.21
N GLY A 70 -16.45 3.09 -19.35
CA GLY A 70 -15.82 3.47 -20.62
C GLY A 70 -15.54 2.30 -21.57
N LEU A 71 -15.78 1.06 -21.14
CA LEU A 71 -15.47 -0.15 -21.93
C LEU A 71 -16.60 -0.51 -22.87
N SER A 72 -16.31 -1.37 -23.85
CA SER A 72 -17.37 -1.99 -24.66
C SER A 72 -18.30 -2.82 -23.77
N PRO A 73 -19.57 -3.03 -24.15
CA PRO A 73 -20.53 -3.77 -23.33
C PRO A 73 -20.04 -5.16 -22.90
N ALA A 74 -19.40 -5.91 -23.81
CA ALA A 74 -18.88 -7.24 -23.51
C ALA A 74 -17.72 -7.20 -22.50
N GLU A 75 -16.76 -6.28 -22.66
CA GLU A 75 -15.65 -6.10 -21.74
C GLU A 75 -16.12 -5.62 -20.36
N ARG A 76 -17.13 -4.75 -20.33
CA ARG A 76 -17.77 -4.27 -19.10
C ARG A 76 -18.35 -5.44 -18.31
N PHE A 77 -19.08 -6.36 -18.95
CA PHE A 77 -19.62 -7.55 -18.30
C PHE A 77 -18.54 -8.46 -17.71
N VAL A 78 -17.46 -8.72 -18.46
CA VAL A 78 -16.33 -9.51 -17.95
C VAL A 78 -15.69 -8.84 -16.73
N ARG A 79 -15.53 -7.51 -16.78
CA ARG A 79 -14.96 -6.74 -15.67
C ARG A 79 -15.86 -6.79 -14.43
N GLN A 80 -17.17 -6.62 -14.60
CA GLN A 80 -18.16 -6.74 -13.53
C GLN A 80 -18.14 -8.14 -12.90
N ALA A 81 -18.07 -9.20 -13.72
CA ALA A 81 -17.98 -10.58 -13.25
C ALA A 81 -16.72 -10.82 -12.39
N ALA A 82 -15.58 -10.24 -12.79
CA ALA A 82 -14.33 -10.32 -12.04
C ALA A 82 -14.40 -9.58 -10.69
N ILE A 83 -15.01 -8.40 -10.66
CA ILE A 83 -15.23 -7.62 -9.43
C ILE A 83 -16.13 -8.39 -8.45
N VAL A 84 -17.23 -8.97 -8.94
CA VAL A 84 -18.11 -9.82 -8.12
C VAL A 84 -17.36 -11.01 -7.53
N ALA A 85 -16.51 -11.68 -8.31
CA ALA A 85 -15.72 -12.82 -7.83
C ALA A 85 -14.69 -12.41 -6.76
N ALA A 86 -14.07 -11.23 -6.87
CA ALA A 86 -13.17 -10.70 -5.85
C ALA A 86 -13.92 -10.39 -4.54
N LEU A 87 -15.06 -9.70 -4.63
CA LEU A 87 -15.89 -9.36 -3.47
C LEU A 87 -16.47 -10.60 -2.77
N LYS A 88 -16.84 -11.63 -3.54
CA LYS A 88 -17.32 -12.90 -2.99
C LYS A 88 -16.25 -13.58 -2.13
N ARG A 89 -15.00 -13.62 -2.60
CA ARG A 89 -13.86 -14.19 -1.85
C ARG A 89 -13.59 -13.42 -0.55
N ASP A 90 -13.70 -12.09 -0.58
CA ASP A 90 -13.57 -11.26 0.63
C ASP A 90 -14.71 -11.50 1.63
N ALA A 91 -15.96 -11.61 1.14
CA ALA A 91 -17.10 -11.93 1.98
C ALA A 91 -16.97 -13.31 2.63
N GLU A 92 -16.44 -14.29 1.90
CA GLU A 92 -16.12 -15.62 2.41
C GLU A 92 -15.03 -15.58 3.50
N ALA A 93 -13.97 -14.79 3.30
CA ALA A 93 -12.90 -14.60 4.29
C ALA A 93 -13.40 -13.95 5.59
N LYS A 94 -14.48 -13.17 5.53
CA LYS A 94 -15.13 -12.55 6.70
C LYS A 94 -16.03 -13.51 7.49
N GLY A 95 -16.24 -14.75 7.03
CA GLY A 95 -17.03 -15.78 7.69
C GLY A 95 -18.47 -15.32 7.98
N LYS A 96 -18.96 -15.54 9.22
CA LYS A 96 -20.34 -15.20 9.64
C LYS A 96 -20.73 -13.74 9.39
N ARG A 97 -19.78 -12.80 9.44
CA ARG A 97 -20.05 -11.37 9.19
C ARG A 97 -20.31 -11.10 7.70
N GLY A 98 -19.76 -11.91 6.81
CA GLY A 98 -19.89 -11.76 5.36
C GLY A 98 -20.96 -12.63 4.71
N GLU A 99 -21.62 -13.52 5.45
CA GLU A 99 -22.54 -14.53 4.89
C GLU A 99 -23.68 -13.94 4.05
N LEU A 100 -24.32 -12.87 4.54
CA LEU A 100 -25.38 -12.17 3.79
C LEU A 100 -24.84 -11.51 2.50
N ALA A 101 -23.65 -10.94 2.54
CA ALA A 101 -23.02 -10.33 1.38
C ALA A 101 -22.60 -11.42 0.37
N TYR A 102 -22.05 -12.53 0.86
CA TYR A 102 -21.68 -13.70 0.06
C TYR A 102 -22.89 -14.26 -0.69
N ALA A 103 -24.01 -14.49 0.01
CA ALA A 103 -25.23 -15.03 -0.61
C ALA A 103 -25.76 -14.11 -1.73
N ARG A 104 -25.77 -12.79 -1.50
CA ARG A 104 -26.19 -11.80 -2.51
C ARG A 104 -25.24 -11.78 -3.70
N LEU A 105 -23.94 -11.75 -3.46
CA LEU A 105 -22.92 -11.74 -4.52
C LEU A 105 -22.93 -13.06 -5.32
N ALA A 106 -23.21 -14.19 -4.66
CA ALA A 106 -23.39 -15.48 -5.33
C ALA A 106 -24.62 -15.49 -6.24
N ALA A 107 -25.74 -14.91 -5.81
CA ALA A 107 -26.93 -14.77 -6.64
C ALA A 107 -26.68 -13.86 -7.86
N ILE A 108 -25.99 -12.72 -7.66
CA ILE A 108 -25.59 -11.84 -8.76
C ILE A 108 -24.68 -12.58 -9.74
N ARG A 109 -23.68 -13.32 -9.23
CA ARG A 109 -22.75 -14.10 -10.05
C ARG A 109 -23.47 -15.14 -10.89
N ALA A 110 -24.42 -15.88 -10.31
CA ALA A 110 -25.21 -16.86 -11.03
C ALA A 110 -26.05 -16.22 -12.15
N GLY A 111 -26.60 -15.01 -11.92
CA GLY A 111 -27.30 -14.25 -12.96
C GLY A 111 -26.38 -13.82 -14.11
N ILE A 112 -25.17 -13.35 -13.79
CA ILE A 112 -24.16 -12.99 -14.81
C ILE A 112 -23.72 -14.22 -15.61
N ASP A 113 -23.42 -15.33 -14.93
CA ASP A 113 -22.97 -16.56 -15.59
C ASP A 113 -24.08 -17.11 -16.52
N ALA A 114 -25.35 -17.08 -16.10
CA ALA A 114 -26.47 -17.47 -16.95
C ALA A 114 -26.62 -16.58 -18.19
N GLU A 115 -26.33 -15.29 -18.05
CA GLU A 115 -26.43 -14.34 -19.16
C GLU A 115 -25.25 -14.45 -20.14
N LEU A 116 -24.06 -14.78 -19.66
CA LEU A 116 -22.85 -14.92 -20.48
C LEU A 116 -22.99 -15.99 -21.57
N TYR A 117 -23.84 -16.99 -21.36
CA TYR A 117 -24.11 -18.05 -22.33
C TYR A 117 -25.24 -17.72 -23.31
N ARG A 118 -25.85 -16.53 -23.25
CA ARG A 118 -26.86 -16.11 -24.22
C ARG A 118 -26.18 -15.52 -25.47
N PRO A 119 -26.69 -15.83 -26.68
CA PRO A 119 -26.18 -15.25 -27.92
C PRO A 119 -26.22 -13.71 -27.94
N HIS A 120 -27.22 -13.13 -27.26
CA HIS A 120 -27.37 -11.69 -27.07
C HIS A 120 -27.67 -11.42 -25.59
N PRO A 121 -26.67 -11.01 -24.79
CA PRO A 121 -26.90 -10.63 -23.41
C PRO A 121 -27.79 -9.39 -23.36
N ALA A 122 -28.90 -9.47 -22.64
CA ALA A 122 -29.90 -8.42 -22.49
C ALA A 122 -29.85 -7.76 -21.12
N LEU A 123 -28.89 -8.13 -20.26
CA LEU A 123 -28.76 -7.49 -18.95
C LEU A 123 -28.41 -6.01 -19.08
N ASP A 124 -29.03 -5.21 -18.22
CA ASP A 124 -28.64 -3.83 -18.01
C ASP A 124 -27.38 -3.78 -17.13
N SER A 125 -26.27 -3.35 -17.73
CA SER A 125 -24.98 -3.22 -17.03
C SER A 125 -25.02 -2.17 -15.91
N ASP A 126 -25.84 -1.13 -16.02
CA ASP A 126 -25.96 -0.09 -14.98
C ASP A 126 -26.77 -0.60 -13.78
N ALA A 127 -27.85 -1.35 -14.04
CA ALA A 127 -28.60 -2.04 -12.99
C ALA A 127 -27.72 -3.07 -12.25
N LEU A 128 -26.83 -3.75 -12.97
CA LEU A 128 -25.88 -4.69 -12.37
C LEU A 128 -24.89 -3.97 -11.44
N ASP A 129 -24.35 -2.82 -11.84
CA ASP A 129 -23.46 -2.01 -10.98
C ASP A 129 -24.15 -1.60 -9.68
N ALA A 130 -25.40 -1.14 -9.77
CA ALA A 130 -26.19 -0.77 -8.60
C ALA A 130 -26.44 -1.97 -7.67
N ALA A 131 -26.70 -3.16 -8.24
CA ALA A 131 -26.87 -4.38 -7.46
C ALA A 131 -25.58 -4.81 -6.75
N ILE A 132 -24.43 -4.72 -7.44
CA ILE A 132 -23.10 -5.04 -6.88
C ILE A 132 -22.79 -4.10 -5.72
N LEU A 133 -22.94 -2.78 -5.90
CA LEU A 133 -22.69 -1.79 -4.86
C LEU A 133 -23.67 -1.94 -3.67
N GLY A 134 -24.94 -2.25 -3.95
CA GLY A 134 -25.96 -2.50 -2.94
C GLY A 134 -25.69 -3.74 -2.07
N ALA A 135 -25.07 -4.78 -2.65
CA ALA A 135 -24.68 -5.98 -1.91
C ALA A 135 -23.59 -5.69 -0.86
N ILE A 136 -22.70 -4.73 -1.14
CA ILE A 136 -21.60 -4.33 -0.26
C ILE A 136 -22.08 -3.32 0.79
N GLY A 137 -22.79 -2.26 0.38
CA GLY A 137 -23.15 -1.13 1.25
C GLY A 137 -24.19 -1.44 2.34
N LYS A 138 -25.01 -2.49 2.19
CA LYS A 138 -25.94 -2.94 3.25
C LYS A 138 -25.28 -3.78 4.35
N GLY A 139 -24.03 -4.24 4.15
CA GLY A 139 -23.30 -5.04 5.13
C GLY A 139 -22.55 -4.22 6.20
N GLU A 140 -22.20 -2.96 5.91
CA GLU A 140 -21.38 -2.11 6.78
C GLU A 140 -22.17 -1.28 7.82
N ARG A 141 -23.51 -1.29 7.78
CA ARG A 141 -24.36 -0.56 8.76
C ARG A 141 -24.82 -1.42 9.95
N ARG A 142 -23.94 -2.24 10.51
CA ARG A 142 -24.20 -2.96 11.77
C ARG A 142 -23.01 -2.89 12.71
#